data_AF-A0A352DRX7-F1
#
_entry.id   AF-A0A352DRX7-F1
#
_cell.length_a   1.000
_cell.length_b   1.000
_cell.length_c   1.000
_cell.angle_alpha   90.00
_cell.angle_beta   90.00
_cell.angle_gamma   90.00
#
_symmetry.space_group_name_H-M   'P 1'
#
loop_
_entity.id
_entity.type
_entity.pdbx_description
1 polymer ?
#
loop_
_entity_poly.entity_id
_entity_poly.type
_entity_poly.pdbx_seq_one_letter_code
_entity_poly.pdbx_strand_id
1 'polypeptide(L)' 'MAVRIYTLAKELKIDSKELVDLCTRAGIQDKGSALASMTDEEVGKLKEFIAGRSRPPERP' A
#
# COMPACT_ATOMS: atom_id res chain seq x y z
N MET A 1 -12.86 5.83 7.05
CA MET A 1 -13.26 6.03 5.64
C MET A 1 -12.70 4.88 4.80
N ALA A 2 -13.39 4.50 3.72
CA ALA A 2 -12.88 3.46 2.83
C ALA A 2 -12.17 4.13 1.64
N VAL A 3 -10.85 3.97 1.54
CA VAL A 3 -10.02 4.49 0.44
C VAL A 3 -9.89 3.42 -0.63
N ARG A 4 -10.21 3.72 -1.89
CA ARG A 4 -10.00 2.76 -2.98
C ARG A 4 -8.52 2.66 -3.34
N ILE A 5 -8.05 1.45 -3.61
CA ILE A 5 -6.66 1.16 -4.01
C ILE A 5 -6.22 2.04 -5.19
N TYR A 6 -7.05 2.18 -6.23
CA TYR A 6 -6.71 3.03 -7.38
C TYR A 6 -6.51 4.51 -7.01
N THR A 7 -7.29 5.02 -6.04
CA THR A 7 -7.20 6.42 -5.60
C THR A 7 -5.88 6.63 -4.87
N LEU A 8 -5.55 5.72 -3.96
CA LEU A 8 -4.27 5.74 -3.24
C LEU A 8 -3.08 5.60 -4.19
N ALA A 9 -3.19 4.71 -5.18
CA ALA A 9 -2.17 4.50 -6.20
C ALA A 9 -1.90 5.81 -6.97
N LYS A 10 -2.96 6.53 -7.37
CA LYS A 10 -2.84 7.85 -8.01
C LYS A 10 -2.19 8.90 -7.12
N GLU A 11 -2.58 8.97 -5.85
CA GLU A 11 -1.97 9.92 -4.89
C GLU A 11 -0.48 9.66 -4.67
N LEU A 12 -0.10 8.38 -4.57
CA LEU A 12 1.28 7.95 -4.40
C LEU A 12 2.06 7.93 -5.73
N LYS A 13 1.41 8.17 -6.87
CA LYS A 13 1.95 8.02 -8.23
C LYS A 13 2.57 6.63 -8.49
N ILE A 14 1.97 5.60 -7.92
CA ILE A 14 2.34 4.20 -8.11
C ILE A 14 1.29 3.54 -9.01
N ASP A 15 1.71 2.56 -9.81
CA ASP A 15 0.78 1.78 -10.63
C ASP A 15 -0.16 0.96 -9.74
N SER A 16 -1.42 0.80 -10.15
CA SER A 16 -2.39 0.03 -9.36
C SER A 16 -1.99 -1.44 -9.23
N LYS A 17 -1.25 -2.01 -10.21
CA LYS A 17 -0.67 -3.36 -10.09
C LYS A 17 0.43 -3.41 -9.04
N GLU A 18 1.35 -2.45 -9.06
CA GLU A 18 2.44 -2.36 -8.08
C GLU A 18 1.90 -2.15 -6.67
N LEU A 19 0.85 -1.32 -6.50
CA LEU A 19 0.21 -1.10 -5.22
C LEU A 19 -0.45 -2.39 -4.68
N VAL A 20 -1.09 -3.19 -5.53
CA VAL A 20 -1.68 -4.49 -5.16
C VAL A 20 -0.59 -5.49 -4.76
N ASP A 21 0.54 -5.52 -5.47
CA ASP A 21 1.68 -6.35 -5.10
C ASP A 21 2.29 -5.91 -3.76
N LEU A 22 2.44 -4.60 -3.52
CA LEU A 22 2.88 -4.05 -2.25
C LEU A 22 1.91 -4.38 -1.11
N CYS A 23 0.60 -4.30 -1.33
CA CYS A 23 -0.41 -4.75 -0.37
C CYS A 23 -0.18 -6.23 -0.01
N THR A 24 -0.01 -7.07 -1.02
CA THR A 24 0.25 -8.51 -0.82
C THR A 24 1.52 -8.73 0.01
N ARG A 25 2.60 -7.98 -0.28
CA ARG A 25 3.87 -8.03 0.48
C ARG A 25 3.75 -7.49 1.91
N ALA A 26 2.88 -6.51 2.14
CA ALA A 26 2.59 -5.96 3.46
C ALA A 26 1.69 -6.88 4.32
N GLY A 27 1.29 -8.04 3.79
CA GLY A 27 0.39 -8.98 4.45
C GLY A 27 -1.09 -8.60 4.34
N ILE A 28 -1.43 -7.67 3.43
CA ILE A 28 -2.82 -7.30 3.11
C ILE A 28 -3.32 -8.31 2.06
N GLN A 29 -3.59 -9.54 2.51
CA GLN A 29 -4.05 -10.67 1.70
C GLN A 29 -5.58 -10.77 1.70
N ASP A 30 -6.23 -9.86 0.98
CA ASP A 30 -7.63 -10.03 0.49
C ASP A 30 -7.97 -9.02 -0.63
N LYS A 31 -6.96 -8.33 -1.16
CA LYS A 31 -7.13 -7.15 -2.03
C LYS A 31 -6.54 -7.35 -3.41
N GLY A 32 -6.83 -8.51 -3.99
CA GLY A 32 -6.39 -8.89 -5.34
C GLY A 32 -7.03 -8.09 -6.48
N SER A 33 -7.70 -6.97 -6.19
CA SER A 33 -8.33 -6.12 -7.21
C SER A 33 -8.15 -4.65 -6.87
N ALA A 34 -7.75 -3.85 -7.87
CA ALA A 34 -7.59 -2.39 -7.74
C ALA A 34 -8.90 -1.64 -7.38
N LEU A 35 -10.04 -2.33 -7.46
CA LEU A 35 -11.36 -1.86 -7.04
C LEU A 35 -11.66 -2.16 -5.57
N ALA A 36 -10.84 -2.95 -4.89
CA ALA A 36 -11.01 -3.23 -3.47
C ALA A 36 -10.86 -1.95 -2.64
N SER A 37 -11.70 -1.87 -1.62
CA SER A 37 -11.71 -0.77 -0.66
C SER A 37 -10.71 -1.06 0.45
N MET A 38 -9.93 -0.06 0.85
CA MET A 38 -8.99 -0.09 1.98
C MET A 38 -9.51 0.68 3.17
N THR A 39 -9.33 0.10 4.36
CA THR A 39 -9.52 0.83 5.60
C THR A 39 -8.32 1.74 5.85
N ASP A 40 -8.52 2.81 6.63
CA ASP A 40 -7.44 3.73 7.00
C ASP A 40 -6.25 3.00 7.65
N GLU A 41 -6.50 1.93 8.42
CA GLU A 41 -5.46 1.10 9.04
C GLU A 41 -4.55 0.43 8.00
N GLU A 42 -5.13 -0.14 6.95
CA GLU A 42 -4.37 -0.81 5.90
C GLU A 42 -3.63 0.18 5.00
N VAL A 43 -4.23 1.36 4.74
CA VAL A 43 -3.55 2.46 4.05
C VAL A 43 -2.36 2.93 4.86
N GLY A 44 -2.50 3.07 6.18
CA GLY A 44 -1.42 3.43 7.10
C GLY A 44 -0.29 2.41 7.01
N LYS A 45 -0.61 1.12 7.17
CA LYS A 45 0.37 0.03 7.12
C LYS A 45 1.10 -0.05 5.77
N LEU A 46 0.40 0.17 4.66
CA LEU A 46 0.99 0.21 3.32
C LEU A 46 1.90 1.44 3.13
N LYS A 47 1.45 2.62 3.56
CA LYS A 47 2.26 3.85 3.53
C LYS A 47 3.51 3.71 4.37
N GLU A 48 3.41 3.14 5.57
CA GLU A 48 4.56 2.83 6.43
C GLU A 48 5.47 1.79 5.81
N PHE A 49 4.94 0.77 5.15
CA PHE A 49 5.74 -0.22 4.43
C PHE A 49 6.53 0.42 3.27
N ILE A 50 5.89 1.28 2.48
CA ILE A 50 6.54 2.02 1.38
C ILE A 50 7.58 3.00 1.93
N ALA A 51 7.25 3.75 2.98
CA ALA A 51 8.16 4.70 3.62
C ALA A 51 9.34 4.01 4.32
N GLY A 52 9.10 2.86 4.96
CA GLY A 52 10.09 2.04 5.64
C GLY A 52 11.06 1.36 4.67
N ARG A 53 10.60 0.99 3.48
CA ARG A 53 11.46 0.45 2.40
C ARG A 53 12.38 1.51 1.79
N SER A 54 12.01 2.79 1.87
CA SER A 54 12.84 3.93 1.44
C SER A 54 13.85 4.39 2.48
N ARG A 55 13.76 3.91 3.73
CA ARG A 55 14.85 4.10 4.69
C ARG A 55 15.87 2.99 4.46
N PRO A 56 17.12 3.29 4.08
CA PRO A 56 18.17 2.28 4.16
C PRO A 56 18.19 1.76 5.60
N PRO A 57 18.50 0.47 5.81
CA PRO A 57 18.70 -0.03 7.16
C PRO A 57 19.85 0.77 7.76
N GLU A 58 19.53 1.76 8.59
CA GLU A 58 20.48 2.38 9.49
C GLU A 58 20.78 1.29 10.52
N ARG A 59 21.77 0.46 10.16
CA ARG A 59 22.32 -0.55 11.06
C ARG A 59 23.07 0.20 12.15
N PRO A 60 22.81 -0.07 13.44
CA PRO A 60 23.72 0.35 14.49
C PRO A 60 25.06 -0.38 14.39
#